data_AF-A0A8J2WDL1-F1
#
_entry.id   AF-A0A8J2WDL1-F1
#
_cell.length_a   1.000
_cell.length_b   1.000
_cell.length_c   1.000
_cell.angle_alpha   90.00
_cell.angle_beta   90.00
_cell.angle_gamma   90.00
#
_symmetry.space_group_name_H-M   'P 1'
#
loop_
_entity.id
_entity.type
_entity.pdbx_description
1 polymer ?
#
loop_
_entity_poly.entity_id
_entity_poly.type
_entity_poly.pdbx_seq_one_letter_code
_entity_poly.pdbx_strand_id
1 'polypeptide(L)'
;MHQQAKNAQKLFYVFVFIYGLFANPSESITPEVEQLIRSWSPLIWLHSEERFLPSTVEFFLPEVTIQDEQSILVQDYVTPETLIGGENSSVLHMQTREPLDCPACYNLDVFFGQSINNGSVPVYTIYREYDDAFNTLDVSYFAFYPYNRGKDACVGVPVNGSCVGAEKNLGNHVGDWEHNALRFRNGQPYIFHLNVHSFGSYYLWNESTNNFHFFLGEEVRTAVDQDNEPVEIEERYEPKYPPTVELIGTHPVVYSANGSHGLWGSPGMAWTTWDNLIIIPWLPSNTSYEGNLNWLNFLGDWGNSAEGCEYEIVTGECELGSGPSGPRSKVDFPDPQPKTSFSLNF
;
A
#
# COMPACT_ATOMS: atom_id res chain seq x y z
N MET A 1 -5.68 25.71 -80.29
CA MET A 1 -5.90 24.33 -79.84
C MET A 1 -5.53 24.28 -78.36
N HIS A 2 -6.52 24.49 -77.47
CA HIS A 2 -7.06 23.43 -76.59
C HIS A 2 -5.97 22.71 -75.79
N GLN A 3 -5.83 22.99 -74.47
CA GLN A 3 -6.30 22.07 -73.43
C GLN A 3 -6.11 22.66 -72.01
N GLN A 4 -7.24 22.84 -71.32
CA GLN A 4 -7.54 22.60 -69.90
C GLN A 4 -6.72 23.24 -68.76
N ALA A 5 -7.45 24.10 -68.04
CA ALA A 5 -7.25 24.50 -66.66
C ALA A 5 -7.40 23.31 -65.69
N LYS A 6 -6.54 23.24 -64.67
CA LYS A 6 -6.77 22.49 -63.44
C LYS A 6 -6.85 23.48 -62.28
N ASN A 7 -8.05 23.59 -61.70
CA ASN A 7 -8.30 24.27 -60.44
C ASN A 7 -7.63 23.50 -59.30
N ALA A 8 -6.67 24.12 -58.61
CA ALA A 8 -6.17 23.65 -57.33
C ALA A 8 -6.89 24.44 -56.22
N GLN A 9 -7.90 23.84 -55.60
CA GLN A 9 -8.45 24.32 -54.33
C GLN A 9 -7.38 24.12 -53.25
N LYS A 10 -6.83 25.22 -52.72
CA LYS A 10 -6.02 25.20 -51.51
C LYS A 10 -6.97 25.12 -50.31
N LEU A 11 -7.11 23.94 -49.71
CA LEU A 11 -7.66 23.80 -48.36
C LEU A 11 -6.64 24.38 -47.37
N PHE A 12 -6.99 25.49 -46.71
CA PHE A 12 -6.29 25.96 -45.52
C PHE A 12 -6.77 25.14 -44.33
N TYR A 13 -5.95 24.21 -43.85
CA TYR A 13 -6.16 23.60 -42.54
C TYR A 13 -5.73 24.61 -41.48
N VAL A 14 -6.70 25.22 -40.80
CA VAL A 14 -6.47 25.97 -39.57
C VAL A 14 -6.31 24.92 -38.46
N PHE A 15 -5.07 24.62 -38.09
CA PHE A 15 -4.78 23.88 -36.86
C PHE A 15 -5.05 24.80 -35.68
N VAL A 16 -6.23 24.66 -35.06
CA VAL A 16 -6.46 25.18 -33.72
C VAL A 16 -5.69 24.29 -32.77
N PHE A 17 -4.51 24.75 -32.33
CA PHE A 17 -3.86 24.18 -31.15
C PHE A 17 -4.76 24.49 -29.95
N ILE A 18 -5.59 23.52 -29.56
CA ILE A 18 -6.11 23.48 -28.19
C ILE A 18 -4.88 23.17 -27.34
N TYR A 19 -4.32 24.21 -26.72
CA TYR A 19 -3.43 24.01 -25.58
C TYR A 19 -4.28 23.32 -24.51
N GLY A 20 -4.23 21.99 -24.49
CA GLY A 20 -4.52 21.25 -23.27
C GLY A 20 -3.63 21.83 -22.19
N LEU A 21 -4.23 22.19 -21.06
CA LEU A 21 -3.50 22.53 -19.85
C LEU A 21 -2.61 21.34 -19.53
N PHE A 22 -1.35 21.40 -19.95
CA PHE A 22 -0.31 20.53 -19.45
C PHE A 22 -0.26 20.82 -17.95
N ALA A 23 -0.62 19.83 -17.13
CA ALA A 23 -0.35 19.89 -15.71
C ALA A 23 1.13 20.24 -15.54
N ASN A 24 1.40 21.31 -14.80
CA ASN A 24 2.76 21.75 -14.55
C ASN A 24 3.55 20.62 -13.89
N PRO A 25 4.84 20.43 -14.22
CA PRO A 25 5.72 19.51 -13.51
C PRO A 25 5.70 19.86 -12.03
N SER A 26 5.52 18.84 -11.18
CA SER A 26 5.28 18.87 -9.73
C SER A 26 5.60 20.22 -9.08
N GLU A 27 4.56 21.00 -8.74
CA GLU A 27 4.77 22.09 -7.79
C GLU A 27 5.37 21.50 -6.52
N SER A 28 6.48 22.09 -6.06
CA SER A 28 7.08 21.73 -4.78
C SER A 28 6.01 21.86 -3.70
N ILE A 29 5.93 20.89 -2.79
CA ILE A 29 5.01 20.90 -1.66
C ILE A 29 5.03 22.26 -0.95
N THR A 30 3.84 22.80 -0.64
CA THR A 30 3.73 24.05 0.11
C THR A 30 4.03 23.80 1.59
N PRO A 31 4.59 24.79 2.33
CA PRO A 31 4.82 24.65 3.77
C PRO A 31 3.55 24.30 4.56
N GLU A 32 2.39 24.80 4.11
CA GLU A 32 1.10 24.53 4.73
C GLU A 32 0.69 23.07 4.57
N VAL A 33 0.84 22.49 3.37
CA VAL A 33 0.55 21.07 3.13
C VAL A 33 1.53 20.18 3.88
N GLU A 34 2.83 20.51 3.87
CA GLU A 34 3.83 19.76 4.64
C GLU A 34 3.52 19.76 6.14
N GLN A 35 3.16 20.92 6.70
CA GLN A 35 2.80 21.02 8.12
C GLN A 35 1.54 20.20 8.45
N LEU A 36 0.54 20.22 7.57
CA LEU A 36 -0.68 19.44 7.74
C LEU A 36 -0.37 17.93 7.74
N ILE A 37 0.41 17.45 6.76
CA ILE A 37 0.86 16.06 6.68
C ILE A 37 1.61 15.62 7.94
N ARG A 38 2.53 16.45 8.44
CA ARG A 38 3.32 16.14 9.65
C ARG A 38 2.46 16.10 10.91
N SER A 39 1.58 17.09 11.08
CA SER A 39 0.73 17.21 12.28
C SER A 39 -0.29 16.09 12.42
N TRP A 40 -0.69 15.46 11.32
CA TRP A 40 -1.66 14.36 11.33
C TRP A 40 -1.04 12.98 11.06
N SER A 41 0.29 12.90 10.98
CA SER A 41 0.96 11.61 10.80
C SER A 41 0.64 10.69 11.99
N PRO A 42 0.33 9.40 11.76
CA PRO A 42 -0.17 8.51 12.80
C PRO A 42 0.90 8.16 13.85
N LEU A 43 0.51 7.97 15.10
CA LEU A 43 1.34 7.25 16.06
C LEU A 43 1.10 5.75 15.87
N ILE A 44 2.15 5.00 15.55
CA ILE A 44 2.06 3.54 15.37
C ILE A 44 2.58 2.84 16.63
N TRP A 45 1.77 2.02 17.27
CA TRP A 45 2.19 1.13 18.35
C TRP A 45 2.47 -0.27 17.79
N LEU A 46 3.74 -0.63 17.61
CA LEU A 46 4.10 -2.01 17.30
C LEU A 46 3.78 -2.91 18.49
N HIS A 47 3.45 -4.19 18.25
CA HIS A 47 3.25 -5.14 19.34
C HIS A 47 4.48 -5.20 20.27
N SER A 48 4.28 -5.42 21.57
CA SER A 48 5.37 -5.37 22.56
C SER A 48 6.43 -6.47 22.38
N GLU A 49 6.05 -7.54 21.68
CA GLU A 49 6.92 -8.68 21.35
C GLU A 49 7.30 -8.73 19.87
N GLU A 50 7.06 -7.62 19.13
CA GLU A 50 7.42 -7.53 17.72
C GLU A 50 8.92 -7.74 17.52
N ARG A 51 9.25 -8.62 16.58
CA ARG A 51 10.63 -8.95 16.20
C ARG A 51 10.94 -8.59 14.75
N PHE A 52 9.91 -8.54 13.91
CA PHE A 52 10.00 -8.19 12.50
C PHE A 52 9.70 -6.71 12.38
N LEU A 53 10.73 -5.89 12.61
CA LEU A 53 10.61 -4.42 12.62
C LEU A 53 10.51 -3.87 11.18
N PRO A 54 10.02 -2.63 11.00
CA PRO A 54 10.07 -1.99 9.70
C PRO A 54 11.51 -1.67 9.29
N SER A 55 11.73 -1.37 8.01
CA SER A 55 13.02 -0.90 7.50
C SER A 55 12.86 0.12 6.39
N THR A 56 13.98 0.71 5.97
CA THR A 56 14.03 1.43 4.69
C THR A 56 14.01 0.44 3.51
N VAL A 57 13.61 0.91 2.33
CA VAL A 57 13.77 0.17 1.07
C VAL A 57 15.26 0.03 0.71
N GLU A 58 16.09 1.03 1.05
CA GLU A 58 17.54 1.01 0.88
C GLU A 58 18.22 -0.15 1.63
N PHE A 59 17.66 -0.54 2.78
CA PHE A 59 18.14 -1.65 3.59
C PHE A 59 17.77 -3.01 2.97
N PHE A 60 16.57 -3.11 2.40
CA PHE A 60 16.02 -4.37 1.92
C PHE A 60 16.42 -4.71 0.48
N LEU A 61 16.39 -3.74 -0.44
CA LEU A 61 16.61 -3.99 -1.87
C LEU A 61 17.93 -4.71 -2.22
N PRO A 62 19.06 -4.46 -1.52
CA PRO A 62 20.30 -5.20 -1.78
C PRO A 62 20.22 -6.71 -1.48
N GLU A 63 19.25 -7.15 -0.66
CA GLU A 63 19.08 -8.52 -0.20
C GLU A 63 18.21 -9.38 -1.13
N VAL A 64 17.68 -8.78 -2.19
CA VAL A 64 16.80 -9.44 -3.16
C VAL A 64 17.32 -9.32 -4.61
N THR A 65 16.80 -10.19 -5.45
CA THR A 65 16.91 -10.17 -6.91
C THR A 65 15.52 -9.99 -7.53
N ILE A 66 15.43 -9.67 -8.82
CA ILE A 66 14.16 -9.65 -9.55
C ILE A 66 14.10 -10.85 -10.47
N GLN A 67 13.00 -11.58 -10.42
CA GLN A 67 12.73 -12.75 -11.25
C GLN A 67 11.38 -12.63 -11.96
N ASP A 68 11.23 -13.36 -13.07
CA ASP A 68 9.92 -13.58 -13.70
C ASP A 68 9.19 -14.76 -13.07
N GLU A 69 7.94 -14.98 -13.48
CA GLU A 69 7.08 -16.10 -13.03
C GLU A 69 7.68 -17.50 -13.26
N GLN A 70 8.72 -17.64 -14.10
CA GLN A 70 9.43 -18.90 -14.33
C GLN A 70 10.72 -19.00 -13.51
N SER A 71 10.90 -18.12 -12.52
CA SER A 71 12.09 -18.01 -11.66
C SER A 71 13.37 -17.72 -12.46
N ILE A 72 13.25 -17.07 -13.63
CA ILE A 72 14.40 -16.61 -14.39
C ILE A 72 14.84 -15.26 -13.85
N LEU A 73 16.14 -15.16 -13.56
CA LEU A 73 16.76 -13.92 -13.10
C LEU A 73 16.67 -12.81 -14.16
N VAL A 74 15.98 -11.72 -13.81
CA VAL A 74 15.84 -10.50 -14.63
C VAL A 74 16.83 -9.42 -14.18
N GLN A 75 17.00 -9.24 -12.87
CA GLN A 75 17.94 -8.27 -12.29
C GLN A 75 18.59 -8.84 -11.02
N ASP A 76 19.92 -8.93 -11.02
CA ASP A 76 20.68 -9.50 -9.89
C ASP A 76 20.92 -8.51 -8.75
N TYR A 77 21.18 -7.24 -9.05
CA TYR A 77 21.45 -6.22 -8.04
C TYR A 77 20.48 -5.06 -8.17
N VAL A 78 19.87 -4.71 -7.04
CA VAL A 78 18.74 -3.80 -6.97
C VAL A 78 19.06 -2.69 -5.97
N THR A 79 18.83 -1.44 -6.38
CA THR A 79 18.88 -0.26 -5.52
C THR A 79 17.63 0.58 -5.77
N PRO A 80 17.30 1.55 -4.90
CA PRO A 80 16.19 2.46 -5.13
C PRO A 80 16.21 3.14 -6.50
N GLU A 81 17.40 3.48 -7.01
CA GLU A 81 17.62 4.18 -8.28
C GLU A 81 17.63 3.26 -9.50
N THR A 82 17.90 1.97 -9.30
CA THR A 82 18.18 1.02 -10.38
C THR A 82 17.14 -0.08 -10.54
N LEU A 83 16.21 -0.20 -9.59
CA LEU A 83 15.11 -1.17 -9.67
C LEU A 83 14.34 -0.98 -10.98
N ILE A 84 14.21 -2.07 -11.76
CA ILE A 84 13.35 -2.09 -12.94
C ILE A 84 11.91 -1.67 -12.56
N GLY A 85 11.22 -0.97 -13.45
CA GLY A 85 9.85 -0.53 -13.19
C GLY A 85 9.02 -0.41 -14.47
N GLY A 86 7.82 0.15 -14.33
CA GLY A 86 6.83 0.29 -15.40
C GLY A 86 5.95 -0.94 -15.57
N GLU A 87 5.04 -0.89 -16.56
CA GLU A 87 4.01 -1.94 -16.75
C GLU A 87 4.60 -3.35 -16.90
N ASN A 88 5.74 -3.50 -17.56
CA ASN A 88 6.40 -4.80 -17.72
C ASN A 88 6.89 -5.41 -16.39
N SER A 89 7.01 -4.62 -15.32
CA SER A 89 7.39 -5.13 -14.01
C SER A 89 6.23 -5.78 -13.25
N SER A 90 4.99 -5.65 -13.73
CA SER A 90 3.80 -6.20 -13.06
C SER A 90 3.74 -7.74 -13.02
N VAL A 91 4.54 -8.42 -13.84
CA VAL A 91 4.67 -9.88 -13.89
C VAL A 91 5.98 -10.37 -13.25
N LEU A 92 6.67 -9.48 -12.54
CA LEU A 92 7.93 -9.78 -11.87
C LEU A 92 7.71 -9.83 -10.37
N HIS A 93 8.61 -10.52 -9.68
CA HIS A 93 8.63 -10.56 -8.23
C HIS A 93 10.06 -10.43 -7.71
N MET A 94 10.18 -9.98 -6.47
CA MET A 94 11.47 -10.00 -5.77
C MET A 94 11.76 -11.41 -5.25
N GLN A 95 13.02 -11.80 -5.15
CA GLN A 95 13.40 -13.10 -4.61
C GLN A 95 14.61 -12.91 -3.72
N THR A 96 14.53 -13.39 -2.47
CA THR A 96 15.69 -13.36 -1.55
C THR A 96 16.92 -13.97 -2.20
N ARG A 97 18.07 -13.33 -2.01
CA ARG A 97 19.36 -13.82 -2.51
C ARG A 97 19.75 -15.15 -1.87
N GLU A 98 19.52 -15.24 -0.56
CA GLU A 98 19.69 -16.48 0.19
C GLU A 98 18.34 -17.22 0.24
N PRO A 99 18.34 -18.55 0.02
CA PRO A 99 17.11 -19.33 0.09
C PRO A 99 16.59 -19.39 1.53
N LEU A 100 15.27 -19.50 1.65
CA LEU A 100 14.63 -19.85 2.90
C LEU A 100 14.87 -21.34 3.21
N ASP A 101 15.05 -21.69 4.48
CA ASP A 101 15.19 -23.09 4.89
C ASP A 101 13.88 -23.89 4.73
N CYS A 102 12.74 -23.18 4.75
CA CYS A 102 11.39 -23.69 4.55
C CYS A 102 10.41 -22.52 4.30
N PRO A 103 9.17 -22.78 3.80
CA PRO A 103 8.19 -21.70 3.55
C PRO A 103 7.87 -20.81 4.76
N ALA A 104 7.80 -21.39 5.96
CA ALA A 104 7.54 -20.66 7.20
C ALA A 104 8.83 -20.22 7.95
N CYS A 105 10.01 -20.43 7.35
CA CYS A 105 11.28 -20.13 7.98
C CYS A 105 11.66 -18.66 7.76
N TYR A 106 12.31 -18.07 8.77
CA TYR A 106 12.77 -16.69 8.78
C TYR A 106 14.26 -16.62 9.14
N ASN A 107 15.08 -17.42 8.44
CA ASN A 107 16.50 -17.61 8.73
C ASN A 107 17.42 -16.44 8.29
N LEU A 108 16.87 -15.38 7.70
CA LEU A 108 17.62 -14.26 7.15
C LEU A 108 17.59 -13.05 8.09
N ASP A 109 18.75 -12.46 8.37
CA ASP A 109 18.87 -11.32 9.29
C ASP A 109 18.07 -10.09 8.82
N VAL A 110 17.91 -9.91 7.50
CA VAL A 110 17.12 -8.81 6.90
C VAL A 110 15.68 -8.78 7.40
N PHE A 111 15.10 -9.94 7.76
CA PHE A 111 13.71 -10.06 8.19
C PHE A 111 13.41 -9.36 9.52
N PHE A 112 14.42 -9.12 10.34
CA PHE A 112 14.24 -8.44 11.63
C PHE A 112 14.24 -6.91 11.51
N GLY A 113 14.43 -6.37 10.30
CA GLY A 113 14.32 -4.96 10.00
C GLY A 113 15.34 -4.08 10.73
N GLN A 114 14.95 -2.83 10.97
CA GLN A 114 15.80 -1.83 11.59
C GLN A 114 15.13 -1.26 12.86
N SER A 115 15.95 -0.80 13.80
CA SER A 115 15.43 -0.10 14.98
C SER A 115 14.60 1.11 14.55
N ILE A 116 13.45 1.31 15.17
CA ILE A 116 12.59 2.50 14.97
C ILE A 116 12.96 3.70 15.84
N ASN A 117 13.85 3.49 16.82
CA ASN A 117 14.24 4.53 17.77
C ASN A 117 14.97 5.69 17.09
N ASN A 118 14.71 6.92 17.53
CA ASN A 118 15.35 8.14 17.02
C ASN A 118 15.12 8.40 15.53
N GLY A 119 14.01 7.92 14.96
CA GLY A 119 13.64 8.18 13.57
C GLY A 119 14.55 7.52 12.54
N SER A 120 15.21 6.40 12.87
CA SER A 120 16.10 5.71 11.92
C SER A 120 15.38 5.02 10.76
N VAL A 121 14.07 4.78 10.88
CA VAL A 121 13.23 4.23 9.81
C VAL A 121 12.19 5.27 9.41
N PRO A 122 12.08 5.62 8.11
CA PRO A 122 11.11 6.59 7.63
C PRO A 122 9.72 5.99 7.48
N VAL A 123 8.71 6.86 7.48
CA VAL A 123 7.40 6.58 6.89
C VAL A 123 7.33 7.23 5.51
N TYR A 124 7.10 6.41 4.49
CA TYR A 124 6.96 6.86 3.11
C TYR A 124 5.56 7.46 2.95
N THR A 125 5.50 8.77 2.78
CA THR A 125 4.25 9.53 2.84
C THR A 125 3.89 10.04 1.46
N ILE A 126 2.93 9.40 0.82
CA ILE A 126 2.48 9.77 -0.53
C ILE A 126 1.28 10.69 -0.40
N TYR A 127 1.32 11.86 -1.04
CA TYR A 127 0.22 12.82 -0.99
C TYR A 127 -0.28 13.20 -2.39
N ARG A 128 -1.58 13.50 -2.49
CA ARG A 128 -2.22 13.94 -3.73
C ARG A 128 -3.16 15.10 -3.45
N GLU A 129 -2.90 16.22 -4.11
CA GLU A 129 -3.77 17.39 -4.09
C GLU A 129 -4.74 17.34 -5.27
N TYR A 130 -5.99 17.71 -5.01
CA TYR A 130 -7.05 17.73 -6.00
C TYR A 130 -7.55 19.16 -6.20
N ASP A 131 -7.62 19.59 -7.46
CA ASP A 131 -8.27 20.85 -7.85
C ASP A 131 -9.81 20.70 -7.87
N ASP A 132 -10.39 20.32 -6.73
CA ASP A 132 -11.83 20.11 -6.54
C ASP A 132 -12.47 21.25 -5.72
N ALA A 133 -13.79 21.20 -5.51
CA ALA A 133 -14.50 22.24 -4.76
C ALA A 133 -14.10 22.33 -3.27
N PHE A 134 -13.40 21.32 -2.75
CA PHE A 134 -13.04 21.20 -1.35
C PHE A 134 -11.54 21.30 -1.12
N ASN A 135 -10.74 21.60 -2.14
CA ASN A 135 -9.27 21.53 -2.08
C ASN A 135 -8.82 20.22 -1.40
N THR A 136 -9.36 19.10 -1.88
CA THR A 136 -9.13 17.79 -1.28
C THR A 136 -7.65 17.45 -1.32
N LEU A 137 -7.12 16.98 -0.19
CA LEU A 137 -5.77 16.45 -0.04
C LEU A 137 -5.88 15.03 0.51
N ASP A 138 -5.33 14.06 -0.21
CA ASP A 138 -5.18 12.69 0.26
C ASP A 138 -3.75 12.45 0.67
N VAL A 139 -3.56 11.75 1.79
CA VAL A 139 -2.24 11.45 2.35
C VAL A 139 -2.24 10.00 2.82
N SER A 140 -1.34 9.20 2.26
CA SER A 140 -1.14 7.80 2.65
C SER A 140 0.23 7.65 3.31
N TYR A 141 0.25 7.02 4.48
CA TYR A 141 1.44 6.82 5.30
C TYR A 141 1.83 5.34 5.25
N PHE A 142 2.89 5.02 4.51
CA PHE A 142 3.36 3.65 4.29
C PHE A 142 4.55 3.31 5.20
N ALA A 143 4.51 2.12 5.78
CA ALA A 143 5.63 1.46 6.42
C ALA A 143 6.00 0.21 5.62
N PHE A 144 7.30 -0.02 5.44
CA PHE A 144 7.81 -1.23 4.83
C PHE A 144 8.39 -2.16 5.88
N TYR A 145 8.03 -3.44 5.81
CA TYR A 145 8.61 -4.50 6.64
C TYR A 145 9.31 -5.51 5.74
N PRO A 146 10.56 -5.89 6.01
CA PRO A 146 11.24 -6.92 5.20
C PRO A 146 10.61 -8.31 5.22
N TYR A 147 9.75 -8.60 6.21
CA TYR A 147 9.11 -9.90 6.36
C TYR A 147 7.85 -9.79 7.20
N ASN A 148 6.75 -10.34 6.70
CA ASN A 148 5.52 -10.56 7.45
C ASN A 148 5.51 -12.01 7.94
N ARG A 149 5.42 -12.21 9.26
CA ARG A 149 5.20 -13.54 9.84
C ARG A 149 3.72 -13.83 9.90
N GLY A 150 3.35 -14.94 9.27
CA GLY A 150 2.01 -15.50 9.29
C GLY A 150 1.53 -15.94 10.68
N LYS A 151 0.32 -16.46 10.70
CA LYS A 151 -0.35 -16.92 11.93
C LYS A 151 -0.33 -18.43 12.04
N ASP A 152 -0.17 -18.90 13.26
CA ASP A 152 -0.27 -20.33 13.57
C ASP A 152 -1.75 -20.74 13.45
N ALA A 153 -2.00 -21.73 12.60
CA ALA A 153 -3.32 -22.22 12.24
C ALA A 153 -3.38 -23.75 12.34
N CYS A 154 -4.51 -24.26 12.82
CA CYS A 154 -4.79 -25.68 12.81
C CYS A 154 -5.46 -26.06 11.49
N VAL A 155 -4.73 -26.78 10.64
CA VAL A 155 -5.28 -27.42 9.45
C VAL A 155 -5.80 -28.79 9.85
N GLY A 156 -7.06 -28.82 10.28
CA GLY A 156 -7.71 -30.03 10.81
C GLY A 156 -8.79 -29.69 11.83
N VAL A 157 -8.90 -30.49 12.89
CA VAL A 157 -9.88 -30.30 13.95
C VAL A 157 -9.19 -29.79 15.22
N PRO A 158 -9.49 -28.57 15.70
CA PRO A 158 -9.01 -28.10 16.98
C PRO A 158 -9.71 -28.86 18.12
N VAL A 159 -8.94 -29.52 19.00
CA VAL A 159 -9.45 -30.27 20.16
C VAL A 159 -8.69 -29.84 21.40
N ASN A 160 -9.39 -29.22 22.36
CA ASN A 160 -8.83 -28.75 23.65
C ASN A 160 -7.55 -27.89 23.52
N GLY A 161 -7.47 -27.04 22.49
CA GLY A 161 -6.31 -26.19 22.23
C GLY A 161 -5.13 -26.88 21.54
N SER A 162 -5.30 -28.13 21.10
CA SER A 162 -4.34 -28.85 20.25
C SER A 162 -4.94 -29.11 18.87
N CYS A 163 -4.10 -29.19 17.84
CA CYS A 163 -4.57 -29.50 16.49
C CYS A 163 -4.57 -31.02 16.24
N VAL A 164 -5.73 -31.58 15.90
CA VAL A 164 -5.84 -32.93 15.32
C VAL A 164 -5.81 -32.77 13.81
N GLY A 165 -4.60 -32.87 13.24
CA GLY A 165 -4.31 -32.54 11.85
C GLY A 165 -2.86 -32.07 11.73
N ALA A 166 -2.65 -30.97 11.01
CA ALA A 166 -1.36 -30.30 10.92
C ALA A 166 -1.43 -28.90 11.54
N GLU A 167 -0.49 -28.58 12.41
CA GLU A 167 -0.25 -27.21 12.84
C GLU A 167 0.69 -26.56 11.83
N LYS A 168 0.25 -25.44 11.24
CA LYS A 168 0.96 -24.73 10.18
C LYS A 168 1.03 -23.25 10.51
N ASN A 169 2.08 -22.57 10.06
CA ASN A 169 2.13 -21.12 10.09
C ASN A 169 1.84 -20.61 8.67
N LEU A 170 0.74 -19.88 8.51
CA LEU A 170 0.17 -19.51 7.20
C LEU A 170 0.17 -18.00 7.00
N GLY A 171 0.39 -17.58 5.75
CA GLY A 171 0.43 -16.17 5.36
C GLY A 171 1.77 -15.49 5.64
N ASN A 172 2.89 -16.23 5.68
CA ASN A 172 4.21 -15.59 5.71
C ASN A 172 4.48 -14.96 4.35
N HIS A 173 5.19 -13.84 4.29
CA HIS A 173 5.73 -13.37 3.02
C HIS A 173 6.97 -12.50 3.24
N VAL A 174 7.89 -12.59 2.29
CA VAL A 174 9.03 -11.67 2.21
C VAL A 174 8.51 -10.33 1.73
N GLY A 175 8.92 -9.25 2.40
CA GLY A 175 8.46 -7.89 2.16
C GLY A 175 6.98 -7.68 2.46
N ASP A 176 6.66 -6.53 3.04
CA ASP A 176 5.30 -6.12 3.32
C ASP A 176 5.15 -4.61 3.34
N TRP A 177 4.03 -4.13 2.80
CA TRP A 177 3.67 -2.73 2.77
C TRP A 177 2.36 -2.54 3.51
N GLU A 178 2.47 -2.02 4.73
CA GLU A 178 1.32 -1.62 5.55
C GLU A 178 1.13 -0.12 5.50
N HIS A 179 -0.13 0.33 5.48
CA HIS A 179 -0.42 1.75 5.38
C HIS A 179 -1.76 2.17 5.96
N ASN A 180 -1.88 3.47 6.24
CA ASN A 180 -3.15 4.10 6.52
C ASN A 180 -3.24 5.41 5.74
N ALA A 181 -4.46 5.88 5.49
CA ALA A 181 -4.66 7.08 4.70
C ALA A 181 -5.61 8.06 5.38
N LEU A 182 -5.36 9.35 5.17
CA LEU A 182 -6.16 10.45 5.67
C LEU A 182 -6.49 11.38 4.52
N ARG A 183 -7.77 11.64 4.32
CA ARG A 183 -8.26 12.65 3.39
C ARG A 183 -8.68 13.88 4.17
N PHE A 184 -8.24 15.03 3.68
CA PHE A 184 -8.59 16.35 4.15
C PHE A 184 -9.51 17.05 3.15
N ARG A 185 -10.34 17.96 3.66
CA ARG A 185 -11.11 18.92 2.88
C ARG A 185 -10.93 20.30 3.49
N ASN A 186 -10.50 21.26 2.67
CA ASN A 186 -10.24 22.64 3.07
C ASN A 186 -9.31 22.72 4.31
N GLY A 187 -8.28 21.88 4.34
CA GLY A 187 -7.31 21.80 5.45
C GLY A 187 -7.84 21.17 6.74
N GLN A 188 -9.05 20.60 6.74
CA GLN A 188 -9.61 19.88 7.88
C GLN A 188 -9.65 18.37 7.63
N PRO A 189 -9.39 17.52 8.64
CA PRO A 189 -9.58 16.07 8.51
C PRO A 189 -11.01 15.75 8.10
N TYR A 190 -11.18 14.76 7.23
CA TYR A 190 -12.50 14.37 6.74
C TYR A 190 -12.76 12.88 6.91
N ILE A 191 -11.88 12.03 6.37
CA ILE A 191 -12.04 10.57 6.44
C ILE A 191 -10.68 9.92 6.63
N PHE A 192 -10.61 8.99 7.57
CA PHE A 192 -9.43 8.19 7.85
C PHE A 192 -9.70 6.75 7.45
N HIS A 193 -8.78 6.17 6.70
CA HIS A 193 -8.81 4.78 6.26
C HIS A 193 -7.73 3.99 7.00
N LEU A 194 -8.16 3.00 7.77
CA LEU A 194 -7.30 2.01 8.40
C LEU A 194 -7.28 0.76 7.54
N ASN A 195 -6.17 0.51 6.87
CA ASN A 195 -5.96 -0.72 6.11
C ASN A 195 -5.48 -1.84 7.04
N VAL A 196 -5.93 -3.06 6.75
CA VAL A 196 -5.47 -4.31 7.35
C VAL A 196 -5.34 -5.31 6.20
N HIS A 197 -4.11 -5.48 5.69
CA HIS A 197 -3.82 -6.34 4.54
C HIS A 197 -4.60 -5.98 3.25
N SER A 198 -5.64 -6.76 2.92
CA SER A 198 -6.42 -6.64 1.68
C SER A 198 -7.79 -6.00 1.87
N PHE A 199 -8.11 -5.59 3.10
CA PHE A 199 -9.35 -4.92 3.49
C PHE A 199 -9.06 -3.83 4.52
N GLY A 200 -10.09 -3.12 4.99
CA GLY A 200 -9.91 -2.04 5.95
C GLY A 200 -11.21 -1.47 6.49
N SER A 201 -11.11 -0.31 7.12
CA SER A 201 -12.26 0.43 7.62
C SER A 201 -12.08 1.93 7.48
N TYR A 202 -13.19 2.60 7.18
CA TYR A 202 -13.30 4.04 7.03
C TYR A 202 -13.94 4.64 8.27
N TYR A 203 -13.38 5.77 8.69
CA TYR A 203 -13.85 6.54 9.83
C TYR A 203 -14.03 8.00 9.44
N LEU A 204 -15.17 8.59 9.79
CA LEU A 204 -15.47 9.99 9.51
C LEU A 204 -15.03 10.88 10.67
N TRP A 205 -14.46 12.04 10.33
CA TRP A 205 -14.13 13.06 11.31
C TRP A 205 -15.40 13.61 11.98
N ASN A 206 -15.39 13.66 13.30
CA ASN A 206 -16.45 14.28 14.07
C ASN A 206 -15.90 15.50 14.82
N GLU A 207 -16.25 16.69 14.33
CA GLU A 207 -15.80 17.97 14.91
C GLU A 207 -16.24 18.17 16.37
N SER A 208 -17.39 17.60 16.77
CA SER A 208 -17.92 17.79 18.13
C SER A 208 -17.16 16.99 19.18
N THR A 209 -16.67 15.82 18.81
CA THR A 209 -15.93 14.90 19.68
C THR A 209 -14.42 14.94 19.43
N ASN A 210 -13.98 15.62 18.37
CA ASN A 210 -12.59 15.76 17.96
C ASN A 210 -11.87 14.41 17.81
N ASN A 211 -12.53 13.46 17.16
CA ASN A 211 -12.01 12.13 16.85
C ASN A 211 -12.69 11.55 15.59
N PHE A 212 -12.19 10.41 15.11
CA PHE A 212 -12.78 9.70 13.98
C PHE A 212 -13.76 8.62 14.47
N HIS A 213 -14.93 8.54 13.84
CA HIS A 213 -15.99 7.58 14.16
C HIS A 213 -16.15 6.57 13.03
N PHE A 214 -16.31 5.29 13.36
CA PHE A 214 -16.53 4.23 12.39
C PHE A 214 -17.68 4.58 11.45
N PHE A 215 -17.45 4.38 10.15
CA PHE A 215 -18.41 4.64 9.11
C PHE A 215 -18.72 3.40 8.28
N LEU A 216 -17.68 2.74 7.75
CA LEU A 216 -17.83 1.61 6.86
C LEU A 216 -16.65 0.65 7.02
N GLY A 217 -16.91 -0.65 7.08
CA GLY A 217 -15.88 -1.68 6.96
C GLY A 217 -15.91 -2.28 5.56
N GLU A 218 -14.74 -2.64 5.05
CA GLU A 218 -14.62 -3.41 3.81
C GLU A 218 -14.86 -4.89 4.11
N GLU A 219 -15.35 -5.62 3.10
CA GLU A 219 -15.49 -7.06 3.18
C GLU A 219 -14.11 -7.72 3.09
N VAL A 220 -13.87 -8.75 3.90
CA VAL A 220 -12.70 -9.61 3.74
C VAL A 220 -12.86 -10.36 2.41
N ARG A 221 -11.88 -10.25 1.50
CA ARG A 221 -11.93 -10.95 0.21
C ARG A 221 -12.09 -12.46 0.45
N THR A 222 -13.10 -13.06 -0.17
CA THR A 222 -13.41 -14.49 -0.08
C THR A 222 -12.36 -15.32 -0.81
N ALA A 223 -12.06 -16.52 -0.29
CA ALA A 223 -11.45 -17.57 -1.10
C ALA A 223 -12.33 -17.80 -2.34
N VAL A 224 -11.70 -17.89 -3.50
CA VAL A 224 -12.35 -18.22 -4.77
C VAL A 224 -12.04 -19.68 -5.12
N ASP A 225 -12.98 -20.36 -5.80
CA ASP A 225 -12.74 -21.70 -6.31
C ASP A 225 -11.87 -21.68 -7.59
N GLN A 226 -11.63 -22.85 -8.18
CA GLN A 226 -10.79 -23.00 -9.38
C GLN A 226 -11.36 -22.27 -10.61
N ASP A 227 -12.64 -21.92 -10.60
CA ASP A 227 -13.31 -21.17 -11.66
C ASP A 227 -13.41 -19.67 -11.34
N ASN A 228 -12.72 -19.23 -10.27
CA ASN A 228 -12.68 -17.87 -9.78
C ASN A 228 -14.02 -17.39 -9.18
N GLU A 229 -14.89 -18.34 -8.79
CA GLU A 229 -16.18 -18.05 -8.17
C GLU A 229 -16.04 -17.97 -6.64
N PRO A 230 -16.75 -17.06 -5.95
CA PRO A 230 -16.66 -16.94 -4.50
C PRO A 230 -17.11 -18.23 -3.80
N VAL A 231 -16.25 -18.79 -2.94
CA VAL A 231 -16.64 -19.91 -2.07
C VAL A 231 -17.47 -19.34 -0.92
N GLU A 232 -18.75 -19.71 -0.85
CA GLU A 232 -19.59 -19.43 0.32
C GLU A 232 -19.11 -20.27 1.50
N ILE A 233 -18.34 -19.66 2.39
CA ILE A 233 -18.00 -20.23 3.70
C ILE A 233 -19.15 -19.87 4.65
N GLU A 234 -19.84 -20.89 5.21
CA GLU A 234 -21.04 -20.71 6.06
C GLU A 234 -20.82 -19.85 7.32
N GLU A 235 -19.56 -19.61 7.71
CA GLU A 235 -19.19 -18.68 8.77
C GLU A 235 -18.17 -17.66 8.24
N ARG A 236 -18.67 -16.59 7.59
CA ARG A 236 -17.83 -15.45 7.21
C ARG A 236 -17.30 -14.79 8.49
N TYR A 237 -15.97 -14.71 8.65
CA TYR A 237 -15.37 -13.90 9.70
C TYR A 237 -15.73 -12.44 9.45
N GLU A 238 -16.53 -11.84 10.33
CA GLU A 238 -16.82 -10.40 10.32
C GLU A 238 -15.81 -9.68 11.21
N PRO A 239 -14.89 -8.87 10.65
CA PRO A 239 -13.95 -8.12 11.45
C PRO A 239 -14.70 -7.14 12.36
N LYS A 240 -14.31 -7.11 13.64
CA LYS A 240 -14.83 -6.12 14.59
C LYS A 240 -13.96 -4.87 14.57
N TYR A 241 -14.48 -3.82 13.97
CA TYR A 241 -13.81 -2.52 13.95
C TYR A 241 -14.10 -1.73 15.24
N PRO A 242 -13.09 -1.06 15.83
CA PRO A 242 -13.32 -0.12 16.93
C PRO A 242 -14.35 0.95 16.54
N PRO A 243 -15.18 1.45 17.48
CA PRO A 243 -16.16 2.49 17.14
C PRO A 243 -15.51 3.85 16.84
N THR A 244 -14.28 4.08 17.33
CA THR A 244 -13.54 5.33 17.15
C THR A 244 -12.04 5.08 17.03
N VAL A 245 -11.33 5.97 16.35
CA VAL A 245 -9.86 6.04 16.39
C VAL A 245 -9.45 7.11 17.41
N GLU A 246 -8.64 6.71 18.39
CA GLU A 246 -8.09 7.62 19.39
C GLU A 246 -7.02 8.53 18.79
N LEU A 247 -6.84 9.71 19.38
CA LEU A 247 -5.80 10.66 18.98
C LEU A 247 -4.88 11.00 20.15
N ILE A 248 -3.60 11.23 19.87
CA ILE A 248 -2.69 11.95 20.76
C ILE A 248 -2.37 13.29 20.11
N GLY A 249 -2.94 14.38 20.64
CA GLY A 249 -2.95 15.65 19.93
C GLY A 249 -3.76 15.52 18.64
N THR A 250 -3.12 15.71 17.49
CA THR A 250 -3.70 15.53 16.14
C THR A 250 -3.33 14.18 15.51
N HIS A 251 -2.53 13.35 16.18
CA HIS A 251 -2.00 12.12 15.62
C HIS A 251 -2.96 10.95 15.85
N PRO A 252 -3.51 10.32 14.79
CA PRO A 252 -4.28 9.08 14.93
C PRO A 252 -3.43 7.98 15.56
N VAL A 253 -3.98 7.29 16.55
CA VAL A 253 -3.31 6.16 17.20
C VAL A 253 -3.71 4.89 16.49
N VAL A 254 -2.71 4.21 15.94
CA VAL A 254 -2.86 2.91 15.27
C VAL A 254 -1.92 1.91 15.93
N TYR A 255 -2.21 0.63 15.84
CA TYR A 255 -1.42 -0.42 16.47
C TYR A 255 -1.10 -1.48 15.44
N SER A 256 0.12 -1.99 15.35
CA SER A 256 0.51 -3.06 14.42
C SER A 256 0.63 -4.39 15.16
N ALA A 257 0.04 -5.45 14.59
CA ALA A 257 0.02 -6.79 15.17
C ALA A 257 1.38 -7.48 15.08
N ASN A 258 1.60 -8.43 15.99
CA ASN A 258 2.85 -9.18 16.09
C ASN A 258 3.11 -10.02 14.83
N GLY A 259 4.17 -9.68 14.10
CA GLY A 259 4.66 -10.39 12.94
C GLY A 259 3.80 -10.25 11.70
N SER A 260 2.47 -10.34 11.82
CA SER A 260 1.57 -10.21 10.68
C SER A 260 1.26 -8.74 10.33
N HIS A 261 1.81 -7.79 11.08
CA HIS A 261 1.78 -6.33 10.88
C HIS A 261 0.44 -5.59 10.69
N GLY A 262 -0.68 -6.30 10.50
CA GLY A 262 -2.03 -5.74 10.40
C GLY A 262 -2.48 -5.07 11.69
N LEU A 263 -3.40 -4.10 11.59
CA LEU A 263 -3.62 -3.17 12.70
C LEU A 263 -4.53 -3.74 13.83
N TRP A 264 -4.15 -3.61 15.12
CA TRP A 264 -4.89 -4.13 16.30
C TRP A 264 -5.27 -3.03 17.32
N GLY A 265 -5.73 -3.38 18.53
CA GLY A 265 -6.22 -2.43 19.55
C GLY A 265 -5.49 -2.45 20.88
N SER A 266 -4.21 -2.86 20.94
CA SER A 266 -3.44 -2.94 22.20
C SER A 266 -2.03 -2.33 22.04
N PRO A 267 -1.59 -1.45 22.97
CA PRO A 267 -0.32 -0.74 22.87
C PRO A 267 0.90 -1.66 23.11
N GLY A 268 1.98 -1.42 22.36
CA GLY A 268 3.30 -2.02 22.58
C GLY A 268 4.43 -1.00 22.49
N MET A 269 5.35 -1.12 21.52
CA MET A 269 6.42 -0.14 21.29
C MET A 269 5.93 1.04 20.44
N ALA A 270 6.13 2.27 20.91
CA ALA A 270 5.68 3.47 20.20
C ALA A 270 6.65 3.84 19.06
N TRP A 271 6.10 4.08 17.87
CA TRP A 271 6.80 4.63 16.71
C TRP A 271 6.18 5.96 16.30
N THR A 272 6.87 7.05 16.63
CA THR A 272 6.50 8.44 16.31
C THR A 272 6.87 8.77 14.87
N THR A 273 5.99 8.46 13.93
CA THR A 273 6.26 8.51 12.49
C THR A 273 6.69 9.90 12.00
N TRP A 274 6.16 10.96 12.59
CA TRP A 274 6.45 12.34 12.20
C TRP A 274 7.92 12.76 12.43
N ASP A 275 8.70 11.98 13.18
CA ASP A 275 10.13 12.21 13.37
C ASP A 275 10.93 11.95 12.08
N ASN A 276 10.43 11.11 11.17
CA ASN A 276 11.06 10.83 9.89
C ASN A 276 10.02 10.51 8.80
N LEU A 277 9.56 11.55 8.10
CA LEU A 277 8.71 11.41 6.92
C LEU A 277 9.51 11.65 5.65
N ILE A 278 9.39 10.73 4.70
CA ILE A 278 9.77 10.97 3.30
C ILE A 278 8.49 11.34 2.56
N ILE A 279 8.29 12.64 2.29
CA ILE A 279 7.06 13.16 1.69
C ILE A 279 7.22 13.17 0.16
N ILE A 280 6.30 12.49 -0.52
CA ILE A 280 6.40 12.13 -1.93
C ILE A 280 5.11 12.58 -2.62
N PRO A 281 5.17 13.43 -3.66
CA PRO A 281 3.98 13.74 -4.44
C PRO A 281 3.55 12.52 -5.24
N TRP A 282 2.25 12.21 -5.23
CA TRP A 282 1.69 11.19 -6.11
C TRP A 282 1.84 11.61 -7.57
N LEU A 283 2.43 10.74 -8.39
CA LEU A 283 2.54 10.94 -9.83
C LEU A 283 1.53 10.07 -10.59
N PRO A 284 0.91 10.59 -11.65
CA PRO A 284 0.04 9.80 -12.52
C PRO A 284 0.76 8.60 -13.14
N SER A 285 0.00 7.58 -13.54
CA SER A 285 0.53 6.31 -14.06
C SER A 285 1.48 6.47 -15.26
N ASN A 286 1.27 7.51 -16.08
CA ASN A 286 2.10 7.84 -17.25
C ASN A 286 3.40 8.60 -16.93
N THR A 287 3.64 8.90 -15.66
CA THR A 287 4.80 9.67 -15.18
C THR A 287 5.60 8.81 -14.20
N SER A 288 6.88 8.62 -14.49
CA SER A 288 7.79 7.84 -13.65
C SER A 288 8.41 8.69 -12.55
N TYR A 289 8.63 8.08 -11.39
CA TYR A 289 9.54 8.63 -10.38
C TYR A 289 10.99 8.49 -10.86
N GLU A 290 11.87 9.41 -10.44
CA GLU A 290 13.28 9.41 -10.82
C GLU A 290 14.20 9.42 -9.58
N GLY A 291 15.48 9.17 -9.80
CA GLY A 291 16.49 9.14 -8.73
C GLY A 291 16.16 8.10 -7.65
N ASN A 292 16.32 8.47 -6.38
CA ASN A 292 16.11 7.57 -5.24
C ASN A 292 14.65 7.17 -5.03
N LEU A 293 13.71 7.73 -5.79
CA LEU A 293 12.30 7.34 -5.77
C LEU A 293 11.93 6.39 -6.93
N ASN A 294 12.88 6.03 -7.80
CA ASN A 294 12.61 5.17 -8.96
C ASN A 294 11.99 3.81 -8.56
N TRP A 295 12.29 3.28 -7.37
CA TRP A 295 11.68 2.05 -6.86
C TRP A 295 10.15 2.07 -6.81
N LEU A 296 9.52 3.24 -6.67
CA LEU A 296 8.06 3.37 -6.72
C LEU A 296 7.47 3.00 -8.08
N ASN A 297 8.30 2.91 -9.13
CA ASN A 297 7.86 2.48 -10.45
C ASN A 297 7.73 0.95 -10.58
N PHE A 298 8.21 0.16 -9.63
CA PHE A 298 8.05 -1.29 -9.64
C PHE A 298 6.62 -1.67 -9.26
N LEU A 299 5.95 -2.41 -10.15
CA LEU A 299 4.55 -2.79 -10.03
C LEU A 299 4.35 -4.27 -9.67
N GLY A 300 5.43 -5.04 -9.60
CA GLY A 300 5.42 -6.46 -9.24
C GLY A 300 5.35 -6.70 -7.74
N ASP A 301 5.54 -7.96 -7.38
CA ASP A 301 5.44 -8.44 -5.99
C ASP A 301 6.73 -8.12 -5.22
N TRP A 302 6.59 -7.47 -4.07
CA TRP A 302 7.70 -7.11 -3.18
C TRP A 302 8.15 -8.29 -2.31
N GLY A 303 8.32 -9.46 -2.89
CA GLY A 303 8.72 -10.66 -2.17
C GLY A 303 8.71 -11.90 -3.03
N ASN A 304 9.18 -12.99 -2.46
CA ASN A 304 9.25 -14.31 -3.09
C ASN A 304 7.89 -14.73 -3.65
N SER A 305 7.91 -15.62 -4.64
CA SER A 305 6.70 -16.33 -5.07
C SER A 305 6.18 -17.26 -3.95
N ALA A 306 4.87 -17.51 -3.96
CA ALA A 306 4.23 -18.39 -2.98
C ALA A 306 4.80 -19.83 -2.97
N GLU A 307 4.89 -20.43 -1.78
CA GLU A 307 5.36 -21.81 -1.55
C GLU A 307 4.59 -22.46 -0.39
N GLY A 308 4.49 -23.79 -0.38
CA GLY A 308 3.80 -24.53 0.69
C GLY A 308 2.27 -24.38 0.65
N CYS A 309 1.69 -24.26 -0.54
CA CYS A 309 0.25 -24.05 -0.77
C CYS A 309 -0.60 -25.34 -0.70
N GLU A 310 -0.09 -26.41 -0.08
CA GLU A 310 -0.78 -27.72 -0.01
C GLU A 310 -2.20 -27.63 0.59
N TYR A 311 -2.42 -26.65 1.47
CA TYR A 311 -3.66 -26.45 2.21
C TYR A 311 -4.44 -25.20 1.81
N GLU A 312 -3.95 -24.42 0.82
CA GLU A 312 -4.51 -23.12 0.43
C GLU A 312 -6.01 -23.20 0.09
N ILE A 313 -6.46 -24.29 -0.53
CA ILE A 313 -7.88 -24.46 -0.87
C ILE A 313 -8.81 -24.48 0.36
N VAL A 314 -8.29 -24.86 1.53
CA VAL A 314 -9.05 -24.92 2.79
C VAL A 314 -8.78 -23.69 3.66
N THR A 315 -7.55 -23.18 3.63
CA THR A 315 -7.08 -22.11 4.51
C THR A 315 -7.24 -20.72 3.90
N GLY A 316 -7.33 -20.63 2.57
CA GLY A 316 -7.23 -19.39 1.79
C GLY A 316 -5.81 -18.84 1.67
N GLU A 317 -4.81 -19.50 2.28
CA GLU A 317 -3.46 -18.97 2.45
C GLU A 317 -2.41 -20.08 2.34
N CYS A 318 -1.30 -19.80 1.65
CA CYS A 318 -0.11 -20.65 1.64
C CYS A 318 0.71 -20.50 2.94
N GLU A 319 1.67 -21.42 3.20
CA GLU A 319 2.66 -21.20 4.26
C GLU A 319 3.50 -19.95 3.98
N LEU A 320 4.01 -19.83 2.75
CA LEU A 320 4.60 -18.62 2.19
C LEU A 320 3.70 -18.10 1.07
N GLY A 321 3.07 -16.95 1.25
CA GLY A 321 2.38 -16.22 0.18
C GLY A 321 3.33 -15.38 -0.66
N SER A 322 2.86 -14.94 -1.82
CA SER A 322 3.58 -13.96 -2.63
C SER A 322 3.67 -12.62 -1.91
N GLY A 323 4.78 -11.90 -2.12
CA GLY A 323 4.92 -10.53 -1.58
C GLY A 323 3.84 -9.58 -2.12
N PRO A 324 3.43 -8.55 -1.38
CA PRO A 324 2.40 -7.63 -1.83
C PRO A 324 2.94 -6.67 -2.92
N SER A 325 2.02 -6.06 -3.66
CA SER A 325 2.38 -4.95 -4.55
C SER A 325 2.81 -3.70 -3.76
N GLY A 326 3.66 -2.88 -4.40
CA GLY A 326 4.18 -1.65 -3.81
C GLY A 326 3.16 -0.51 -3.71
N PRO A 327 3.55 0.63 -3.07
CA PRO A 327 2.64 1.75 -2.79
C PRO A 327 1.94 2.34 -4.02
N ARG A 328 2.57 2.31 -5.20
CA ARG A 328 2.01 2.87 -6.44
C ARG A 328 0.73 2.16 -6.89
N SER A 329 0.54 0.90 -6.51
CA SER A 329 -0.63 0.09 -6.86
C SER A 329 -1.76 0.19 -5.81
N LYS A 330 -1.53 0.89 -4.69
CA LYS A 330 -2.47 0.99 -3.57
C LYS A 330 -3.28 2.29 -3.68
N VAL A 331 -4.60 2.17 -3.79
CA VAL A 331 -5.54 3.30 -3.90
C VAL A 331 -6.47 3.29 -2.69
N ASP A 332 -6.37 4.31 -1.85
CA ASP A 332 -7.09 4.37 -0.57
C ASP A 332 -8.47 5.01 -0.64
N PHE A 333 -8.66 5.92 -1.60
CA PHE A 333 -9.90 6.66 -1.72
C PHE A 333 -10.32 6.75 -3.19
N PRO A 334 -11.63 6.72 -3.47
CA PRO A 334 -12.10 7.10 -4.79
C PRO A 334 -11.79 8.57 -5.06
N ASP A 335 -11.45 8.89 -6.31
CA ASP A 335 -11.20 10.27 -6.74
C ASP A 335 -12.43 11.16 -6.44
N PRO A 336 -12.23 12.37 -5.90
CA PRO A 336 -13.30 13.30 -5.61
C PRO A 336 -13.95 13.84 -6.91
N GLN A 337 -15.19 14.31 -6.80
CA GLN A 337 -15.91 14.87 -7.94
C GLN A 337 -15.27 16.18 -8.42
N PRO A 338 -15.05 16.38 -9.73
CA PRO A 338 -14.45 17.60 -10.25
C PRO A 338 -15.37 18.82 -10.09
N LYS A 339 -14.77 20.02 -10.01
CA LYS A 339 -15.44 21.33 -9.81
C LYS A 339 -16.63 21.59 -10.77
N THR A 340 -16.62 21.01 -11.96
CA THR A 340 -17.59 21.28 -13.03
C THR A 340 -18.87 20.44 -12.98
N SER A 341 -19.02 19.53 -12.00
CA SER A 341 -20.20 18.65 -11.89
C SER A 341 -21.46 19.33 -11.36
N PHE A 342 -21.39 20.59 -10.87
CA PHE A 342 -22.57 21.41 -10.57
C PHE A 342 -23.10 22.13 -11.81
N SER A 343 -23.55 21.38 -12.82
CA SER A 343 -24.51 21.92 -13.78
C SER A 343 -25.91 21.74 -13.19
N LEU A 344 -26.39 22.80 -12.52
CA LEU A 344 -27.80 22.94 -12.17
C LEU A 344 -28.61 22.94 -13.47
N ASN A 345 -29.24 21.81 -13.79
CA ASN A 345 -30.36 21.79 -14.72
C ASN A 345 -31.51 22.54 -14.04
N PHE A 346 -31.70 23.80 -14.44
CA PHE A 346 -32.95 24.54 -14.24
C PHE A 346 -33.90 24.31 -15.40
#